data_AF-A0AAU5YX79-F1
#
_entry.id   AF-A0AAU5YX79-F1
#
_cell.length_a   1.000
_cell.length_b   1.000
_cell.length_c   1.000
_cell.angle_alpha   90.00
_cell.angle_beta   90.00
_cell.angle_gamma   90.00
#
_symmetry.space_group_name_H-M   'P 1'
#
loop_
_entity.id
_entity.type
_entity.pdbx_description
1 polymer ?
#
loop_
_entity_poly.entity_id
_entity_poly.type
_entity_poly.pdbx_seq_one_letter_code
_entity_poly.pdbx_strand_id
1 'polypeptide(L)'
;MRRLEDLVGAAEYPGRGLALGRDRDGAGFAAYWLTGRSPASKRRKLVVSADEIVVQDVSGGSTDDLRHYTAAVRGDGWIVVGNGTQVSELAEARAAGRDLQLALRDQAYEPDPPIRTPRIFATA
;
A
#
# COMPACT_ATOMS: atom_id res chain seq x y z
N MET A 1 2.41 15.24 -21.58
CA MET A 1 2.19 14.84 -20.17
C MET A 1 2.64 13.40 -20.03
N ARG A 2 3.47 13.07 -19.04
CA ARG A 2 3.94 11.68 -18.80
C ARG A 2 2.89 10.92 -17.98
N ARG A 3 2.69 9.63 -18.25
CA ARG A 3 1.80 8.78 -17.45
C ARG A 3 2.54 8.27 -16.21
N LEU A 4 1.81 7.83 -15.19
CA LEU A 4 2.40 7.38 -13.93
C LEU A 4 3.31 6.16 -14.15
N GLU A 5 2.88 5.23 -14.99
CA GLU A 5 3.64 4.04 -15.38
C GLU A 5 4.97 4.38 -16.04
N ASP A 6 5.02 5.45 -16.84
CA ASP A 6 6.25 5.88 -17.51
C ASP A 6 7.26 6.45 -16.49
N LEU A 7 6.77 7.10 -15.43
CA LEU A 7 7.61 7.64 -14.36
C LEU A 7 8.14 6.54 -13.44
N VAL A 8 7.26 5.62 -13.03
CA VAL A 8 7.63 4.50 -12.16
C VAL A 8 8.57 3.54 -12.88
N GLY A 9 8.32 3.25 -14.16
CA GLY A 9 9.14 2.35 -14.97
C GLY A 9 10.51 2.91 -15.39
N ALA A 10 10.73 4.23 -15.29
CA ALA A 10 12.01 4.85 -15.58
C ALA A 10 13.06 4.64 -14.45
N ALA A 11 12.62 4.29 -13.24
CA ALA A 11 13.51 3.97 -12.14
C ALA A 11 13.91 2.48 -12.17
N GLU A 12 15.21 2.19 -11.96
CA GLU A 12 15.70 0.80 -11.90
C GLU A 12 15.00 -0.01 -10.80
N TYR A 13 14.70 0.63 -9.66
CA TYR A 13 13.95 0.03 -8.58
C TYR A 13 13.13 1.07 -7.80
N PRO A 14 11.85 1.31 -8.19
CA PRO A 14 10.99 2.28 -7.51
C PRO A 14 10.43 1.78 -6.17
N GLY A 15 10.63 0.51 -5.81
CA GLY A 15 10.16 -0.07 -4.56
C GLY A 15 8.63 -0.19 -4.52
N ARG A 16 8.03 0.12 -3.37
CA ARG A 16 6.59 0.28 -3.19
C ARG A 16 6.27 1.76 -3.23
N GLY A 17 5.17 2.10 -3.87
CA GLY A 17 4.72 3.48 -3.86
C GLY A 17 3.24 3.60 -4.11
N LEU A 18 2.75 4.81 -3.87
CA LEU A 18 1.34 5.16 -3.98
C LEU A 18 1.20 6.57 -4.55
N ALA A 19 0.04 6.82 -5.14
CA ALA A 19 -0.38 8.15 -5.54
C ALA A 19 -1.85 8.33 -5.19
N LEU A 20 -2.21 9.52 -4.73
CA LEU A 20 -3.59 9.91 -4.44
C LEU A 20 -3.81 11.27 -5.10
N GLY A 21 -4.91 11.44 -5.82
CA GLY A 21 -5.16 12.68 -6.53
C GLY A 21 -6.48 12.69 -7.29
N ARG A 22 -6.57 13.58 -8.26
CA ARG A 22 -7.68 13.67 -9.21
C ARG A 22 -7.15 13.58 -10.63
N ASP A 23 -7.89 12.95 -11.51
CA ASP A 23 -7.58 12.95 -12.94
C ASP A 23 -7.98 14.28 -13.61
N ARG A 24 -7.87 14.34 -14.93
CA ARG A 24 -8.18 15.55 -15.71
C ARG A 24 -9.65 15.94 -15.68
N ASP A 25 -10.54 14.97 -15.44
CA ASP A 25 -11.97 15.17 -15.37
C ASP A 25 -12.43 15.43 -13.91
N GLY A 26 -11.47 15.50 -12.98
CA GLY A 26 -11.71 15.77 -11.56
C GLY A 26 -12.08 14.54 -10.73
N ALA A 27 -12.13 13.35 -11.34
CA ALA A 27 -12.43 12.12 -10.64
C ALA A 27 -11.26 11.74 -9.72
N GLY A 28 -11.57 11.44 -8.46
CA GLY A 28 -10.57 11.02 -7.48
C GLY A 28 -10.00 9.65 -7.84
N PHE A 29 -8.69 9.47 -7.66
CA PHE A 29 -8.03 8.18 -7.83
C PHE A 29 -7.02 7.92 -6.71
N ALA A 30 -6.82 6.64 -6.45
CA ALA A 30 -5.68 6.12 -5.72
C ALA A 30 -4.97 5.09 -6.61
N ALA A 31 -3.64 5.13 -6.62
CA ALA A 31 -2.80 4.14 -7.26
C ALA A 31 -1.82 3.56 -6.24
N TYR A 32 -1.54 2.27 -6.36
CA TYR A 32 -0.52 1.58 -5.59
C TYR A 32 0.30 0.72 -6.54
N TRP A 33 1.63 0.69 -6.36
CA TRP A 33 2.51 -0.21 -7.09
C TRP A 33 3.45 -0.94 -6.14
N LEU A 34 3.77 -2.16 -6.55
CA LEU A 34 4.61 -3.09 -5.81
C LEU A 34 5.66 -3.65 -6.75
N THR A 35 6.93 -3.41 -6.44
CA THR A 35 8.06 -4.04 -7.14
C THR A 35 8.82 -4.98 -6.22
N GLY A 36 9.70 -5.83 -6.78
CA GLY A 36 10.45 -6.81 -6.02
C GLY A 36 11.88 -6.96 -6.53
N ARG A 37 12.86 -6.84 -5.62
CA ARG A 37 14.27 -7.08 -5.93
C ARG A 37 14.66 -8.53 -5.67
N SER A 38 14.31 -9.05 -4.49
CA SER A 38 14.63 -10.43 -4.08
C SER A 38 13.67 -11.44 -4.71
N PRO A 39 14.07 -12.73 -4.80
CA PRO A 39 13.17 -13.79 -5.23
C PRO A 39 11.88 -13.84 -4.41
N ALA A 40 11.95 -13.66 -3.09
CA ALA A 40 10.77 -13.63 -2.22
C ALA A 40 9.86 -12.42 -2.54
N SER A 41 10.44 -11.23 -2.69
CA SER A 41 9.70 -10.01 -3.02
C SER A 41 9.03 -10.07 -4.40
N LYS A 42 9.63 -10.76 -5.37
CA LYS A 42 9.10 -10.95 -6.73
C LYS A 42 7.92 -11.92 -6.81
N ARG A 43 7.67 -12.72 -5.76
CA ARG A 43 6.55 -13.66 -5.69
C ARG A 43 5.27 -13.05 -5.11
N ARG A 44 5.28 -11.77 -4.78
CA ARG A 44 4.09 -11.06 -4.34
C ARG A 44 3.22 -10.71 -5.54
N LYS A 45 1.90 -10.85 -5.40
CA LYS A 45 0.90 -10.35 -6.34
C LYS A 45 -0.14 -9.50 -5.65
N LEU A 46 -0.72 -8.56 -6.41
CA LEU A 46 -1.89 -7.81 -6.00
C LEU A 46 -3.14 -8.62 -6.36
N VAL A 47 -4.05 -8.74 -5.41
CA VAL A 47 -5.40 -9.29 -5.58
C VAL A 47 -6.36 -8.14 -5.36
N VAL A 48 -7.21 -7.89 -6.35
CA VAL A 48 -8.18 -6.80 -6.29
C VAL A 48 -9.55 -7.40 -6.04
N SER A 49 -10.24 -6.92 -5.01
CA SER A 49 -11.66 -7.17 -4.74
C SER A 49 -12.46 -5.88 -4.96
N ALA A 50 -13.74 -5.87 -4.57
CA ALA A 50 -14.59 -4.69 -4.72
C ALA A 50 -14.07 -3.50 -3.90
N ASP A 51 -13.66 -3.76 -2.65
CA ASP A 51 -13.32 -2.72 -1.67
C ASP A 51 -11.88 -2.84 -1.15
N GLU A 52 -11.12 -3.85 -1.55
CA GLU A 52 -9.76 -4.06 -1.07
C GLU A 52 -8.77 -4.41 -2.18
N ILE A 53 -7.51 -4.06 -1.93
CA ILE A 53 -6.36 -4.60 -2.65
C ILE A 53 -5.50 -5.32 -1.63
N VAL A 54 -5.27 -6.62 -1.83
CA VAL A 54 -4.46 -7.46 -0.94
C VAL A 54 -3.17 -7.88 -1.64
N VAL A 55 -2.06 -7.79 -0.92
CA VAL A 55 -0.77 -8.35 -1.32
C VAL A 55 -0.67 -9.76 -0.77
N GLN A 56 -0.36 -10.74 -1.61
CA GLN A 56 -0.10 -12.13 -1.19
C GLN A 56 1.10 -12.74 -1.91
N ASP A 57 1.80 -13.66 -1.24
CA ASP A 57 2.86 -14.49 -1.84
C ASP A 57 2.26 -15.70 -2.58
N VAL A 58 2.70 -15.96 -3.81
CA VAL A 58 2.22 -17.10 -4.61
C VAL A 58 3.00 -18.40 -4.40
N SER A 59 4.03 -18.41 -3.55
CA SER A 59 4.85 -19.60 -3.31
C SER A 59 4.21 -20.67 -2.43
N GLY A 60 3.11 -20.37 -1.75
CA GLY A 60 2.54 -21.25 -0.72
C GLY A 60 3.41 -21.39 0.53
N GLY A 61 4.39 -20.49 0.71
CA GLY A 61 5.21 -20.41 1.91
C GLY A 61 4.45 -19.82 3.10
N SER A 62 5.16 -19.61 4.21
CA SER A 62 4.59 -19.00 5.41
C SER A 62 4.14 -17.55 5.18
N THR A 63 3.05 -17.18 5.85
CA THR A 63 2.55 -15.81 5.94
C THR A 63 3.51 -14.93 6.75
N ASP A 64 3.66 -13.68 6.33
CA ASP A 64 4.40 -12.62 7.03
C ASP A 64 3.96 -11.23 6.56
N ASP A 65 4.21 -10.25 7.41
CA ASP A 65 3.77 -8.85 7.24
C ASP A 65 4.42 -8.11 6.05
N LEU A 66 5.50 -8.62 5.47
CA LEU A 66 6.21 -7.99 4.34
C LEU A 66 5.69 -8.47 2.98
N ARG A 67 5.01 -9.63 2.96
CA ARG A 67 4.49 -10.29 1.76
C ARG A 67 2.98 -10.53 1.79
N HIS A 68 2.34 -10.38 2.94
CA HIS A 68 0.92 -10.59 3.14
C HIS A 68 0.32 -9.43 3.93
N TYR A 69 -0.36 -8.52 3.24
CA TYR A 69 -1.01 -7.36 3.86
C TYR A 69 -2.04 -6.74 2.92
N THR A 70 -2.99 -6.01 3.48
CA THR A 70 -3.90 -5.19 2.69
C THR A 70 -3.19 -3.91 2.24
N ALA A 71 -3.10 -3.69 0.93
CA ALA A 71 -2.50 -2.49 0.34
C ALA A 71 -3.52 -1.34 0.18
N ALA A 72 -4.81 -1.63 0.07
CA ALA A 72 -5.85 -0.61 0.05
C ALA A 72 -7.16 -1.13 0.63
N VAL A 73 -7.88 -0.25 1.33
CA VAL A 73 -9.27 -0.45 1.77
C VAL A 73 -10.08 0.78 1.37
N ARG A 74 -11.23 0.55 0.72
CA ARG A 74 -12.22 1.56 0.38
C ARG A 74 -13.43 1.42 1.29
N GLY A 75 -13.95 2.55 1.76
CA GLY A 75 -15.25 2.63 2.41
C GLY A 75 -16.12 3.70 1.77
N ASP A 76 -17.23 4.02 2.44
CA ASP A 76 -18.17 5.05 1.97
C ASP A 76 -17.54 6.44 2.00
N GLY A 77 -17.11 6.90 0.83
CA GLY A 77 -16.54 8.23 0.63
C GLY A 77 -15.10 8.40 1.13
N TRP A 78 -14.40 7.30 1.49
CA TRP A 78 -13.00 7.35 1.89
C TRP A 78 -12.20 6.16 1.36
N ILE A 79 -10.88 6.34 1.29
CA ILE A 79 -9.94 5.25 0.98
C ILE A 79 -8.68 5.37 1.85
N VAL A 80 -8.09 4.24 2.24
CA VAL A 80 -6.75 4.16 2.81
C VAL A 80 -5.91 3.27 1.91
N VAL A 81 -4.73 3.74 1.50
CA VAL A 81 -3.77 3.00 0.67
C VAL A 81 -2.39 3.06 1.32
N GLY A 82 -1.62 1.97 1.28
CA GLY A 82 -0.30 1.90 1.91
C GLY A 82 0.47 0.62 1.61
N ASN A 83 1.67 0.52 2.17
CA ASN A 83 2.64 -0.51 1.78
C ASN A 83 2.83 -1.66 2.80
N GLY A 84 1.95 -1.78 3.79
CA GLY A 84 2.09 -2.75 4.85
C GLY A 84 0.85 -2.88 5.73
N THR A 85 0.99 -3.66 6.80
CA THR A 85 -0.10 -4.02 7.74
C THR A 85 -0.82 -2.83 8.39
N GLN A 86 -0.20 -1.64 8.44
CA GLN A 86 -0.82 -0.44 9.00
C GLN A 86 -2.10 -0.03 8.27
N VAL A 87 -2.28 -0.42 7.00
CA VAL A 87 -3.46 -0.07 6.20
C VAL A 87 -4.74 -0.56 6.85
N SER A 88 -4.76 -1.81 7.35
CA SER A 88 -5.94 -2.37 8.01
C SER A 88 -6.26 -1.64 9.31
N GLU A 89 -5.25 -1.37 10.14
CA GLU A 89 -5.42 -0.61 11.39
C GLU A 89 -5.95 0.82 11.14
N LEU A 90 -5.43 1.49 10.10
CA LEU A 90 -5.86 2.82 9.70
C LEU A 90 -7.27 2.82 9.10
N ALA A 91 -7.62 1.79 8.33
CA ALA A 91 -8.98 1.62 7.80
C ALA A 91 -9.99 1.40 8.92
N GLU A 92 -9.67 0.56 9.92
CA GLU A 92 -10.48 0.38 11.12
C GLU A 92 -10.60 1.67 11.94
N ALA A 93 -9.52 2.43 12.08
CA ALA A 93 -9.54 3.73 12.75
C ALA A 93 -10.44 4.72 12.01
N ARG A 94 -10.34 4.78 10.67
CA ARG A 94 -11.16 5.63 9.82
C ARG A 94 -12.64 5.27 9.91
N ALA A 95 -12.98 3.98 9.80
CA ALA A 95 -14.36 3.49 9.92
C ALA A 95 -14.96 3.79 11.30
N ALA A 96 -14.16 3.78 12.36
CA ALA A 96 -14.57 4.13 13.71
C ALA A 96 -14.57 5.66 13.99
N GLY A 97 -14.26 6.51 13.00
CA GLY A 97 -14.19 7.97 13.19
C GLY A 97 -13.06 8.42 14.12
N ARG A 98 -12.02 7.60 14.30
CA ARG A 98 -10.87 7.91 15.17
C ARG A 98 -9.86 8.81 14.45
N ASP A 99 -9.09 9.54 15.24
CA ASP A 99 -7.95 10.32 14.74
C ASP A 99 -6.86 9.38 14.20
N LEU A 100 -6.54 9.51 12.91
CA LEU A 100 -5.51 8.73 12.26
C LEU A 100 -4.10 9.06 12.77
N GLN A 101 -3.85 10.28 13.25
CA GLN A 101 -2.55 10.63 13.83
C GLN A 101 -2.26 9.80 15.08
N LEU A 102 -3.30 9.52 15.89
CA LEU A 102 -3.17 8.63 17.04
C LEU A 102 -2.95 7.18 16.61
N ALA A 103 -3.65 6.71 15.58
CA ALA A 103 -3.46 5.35 15.04
C ALA A 103 -2.05 5.14 14.46
N LEU A 104 -1.39 6.18 13.97
CA LEU A 104 -0.03 6.12 13.45
C LEU A 104 1.05 6.14 14.53
N ARG A 105 0.73 6.56 15.75
CA ARG A 105 1.74 6.80 16.80
C ARG A 105 2.53 5.54 17.16
N ASP A 106 1.88 4.39 17.06
CA ASP A 106 2.45 3.11 17.43
C ASP A 106 3.08 2.37 16.23
N GLN A 107 3.03 2.98 15.03
CA GLN A 107 3.64 2.43 13.82
C GLN A 107 5.15 2.71 13.77
N ALA A 108 5.91 1.67 13.42
CA ALA A 108 7.36 1.75 13.20
C ALA A 108 7.71 1.38 11.76
N TYR A 109 9.00 1.48 11.42
CA TYR A 109 9.52 0.86 10.19
C TYR A 109 9.13 -0.61 10.09
N GLU A 110 9.17 -1.17 8.89
CA GLU A 110 8.97 -2.60 8.70
C GLU A 110 10.00 -3.42 9.52
N PRO A 111 9.63 -4.65 9.95
CA PRO A 111 10.51 -5.53 10.73
C PRO A 111 11.58 -6.19 9.85
N ASP A 112 12.32 -5.41 9.06
CA ASP A 112 13.31 -5.85 8.08
C ASP A 112 14.73 -5.31 8.32
N PRO A 113 15.29 -5.40 9.54
CA PRO A 113 16.65 -4.91 9.79
C PRO A 113 17.68 -5.63 8.88
N PRO A 114 18.69 -4.90 8.35
CA PRO A 114 19.01 -3.50 8.62
C PRO A 114 18.31 -2.48 7.70
N ILE A 115 17.43 -2.93 6.80
CA ILE A 115 16.84 -2.09 5.73
C ILE A 115 15.93 -1.01 6.30
N ARG A 116 15.12 -1.35 7.32
CA ARG A 116 14.16 -0.45 7.97
C ARG A 116 13.30 0.26 6.94
N THR A 117 12.53 -0.50 6.17
CA THR A 117 11.71 0.08 5.10
C THR A 117 10.64 1.01 5.69
N PRO A 118 10.50 2.27 5.21
CA PRO A 118 9.46 3.17 5.66
C PRO A 118 8.05 2.61 5.39
N ARG A 119 7.15 2.80 6.34
CA ARG A 119 5.72 2.61 6.12
C ARG A 119 5.15 3.88 5.49
N ILE A 120 4.63 3.77 4.27
CA ILE A 120 3.94 4.84 3.55
C ILE A 120 2.45 4.54 3.50
N PHE A 121 1.65 5.60 3.60
CA PHE A 121 0.21 5.52 3.39
C PHE A 121 -0.33 6.87 2.87
N ALA A 122 -1.53 6.85 2.32
CA ALA A 122 -2.33 8.03 2.03
C ALA A 122 -3.82 7.72 2.23
N THR A 123 -4.61 8.76 2.47
CA THR A 123 -6.06 8.65 2.61
C THR A 123 -6.78 9.86 2.02
N ALA A 124 -7.97 9.63 1.45
CA ALA A 124 -8.91 10.66 0.99
C ALA A 124 -10.25 10.48 1.72
#